data_AF-A0A4Y6GT38-F1
#
_entry.id   AF-A0A4Y6GT38-F1
#
_cell.length_a   1.000
_cell.length_b   1.000
_cell.length_c   1.000
_cell.angle_alpha   90.00
_cell.angle_beta   90.00
_cell.angle_gamma   90.00
#
_symmetry.space_group_name_H-M   'P 1'
#
loop_
_entity.id
_entity.type
_entity.pdbx_description
1 polymer ?
#
loop_
_entity_poly.entity_id
_entity_poly.type
_entity_poly.pdbx_seq_one_letter_code
_entity_poly.pdbx_strand_id
1 'polypeptide(L)'
;MRNFPVPYSNELIYSTIARAGVYHGVVSPKQLLDEVYGNRKVIATLDLPSHLGVIARHLHQTGRYSVQQLIYEHTLFPLYAPFVGKERRDEAMRLMEYQAQGAVHLMLGVAASRVKSDNRFRYCPDCVVVQLNKDGQAFWQRDWYLPALPYCPKHGALVFFDRAVDDHRHQFWALSHTELFSDYSKDSLSQLTALAAYIAPLLDAPQAQELSPSLEQWTLFYQRLAQDLGLTKGKHIRHDLVIERVRHSFSDEALKKLHLTLEEHKETCWLKSIFRKHRKTFSYLQHSIVWQALLPKLTVIEALQQVSAITEHSIATRHVSKSVQPNSEDLSIKRKKWQQLVPLYQGIKAARQSLEGGALYAWLYRHDRGWLVHWNQQHKQERLAPAPRVDWNQRDRIAVRQLLRIIKRLDSSLEHPRATANWLLKQIANGTSLAKNLQKLPLVAFCLQRYSESVEDYQIRRISQASIKFKQEGVELRRWRLLRSATLSKERITKEAQVFLEMVCEED
;
A
#
# COMPACT_ATOMS: atom_id res chain seq x y z
N MET A 1 14.87 25.00 19.67
CA MET A 1 14.52 24.84 21.09
C MET A 1 15.82 24.72 21.91
N ARG A 2 16.02 25.53 22.96
CA ARG A 2 17.16 25.31 23.89
C ARG A 2 16.85 24.08 24.75
N ASN A 3 17.83 23.24 25.09
CA ASN A 3 17.66 22.03 25.92
C ASN A 3 16.69 20.97 25.37
N PHE A 4 16.70 20.73 24.06
CA PHE A 4 15.94 19.63 23.46
C PHE A 4 16.38 18.27 24.06
N PRO A 5 15.45 17.39 24.46
CA PRO A 5 15.80 16.15 25.13
C PRO A 5 16.54 15.18 24.21
N VAL A 6 17.50 14.44 24.78
CA VAL A 6 18.21 13.38 24.08
C VAL A 6 17.31 12.14 23.99
N PRO A 7 17.18 11.50 22.81
CA PRO A 7 16.42 10.27 22.67
C PRO A 7 16.99 9.11 23.51
N TYR A 8 16.12 8.35 24.17
CA TYR A 8 16.49 7.10 24.82
C TYR A 8 16.72 5.96 23.81
N SER A 9 17.46 4.94 24.22
CA SER A 9 17.63 3.73 23.40
C SER A 9 16.26 3.11 23.09
N ASN A 10 16.02 2.79 21.81
CA ASN A 10 14.76 2.26 21.31
C ASN A 10 13.53 3.18 21.55
N GLU A 11 13.73 4.47 21.78
CA GLU A 11 12.65 5.47 21.83
C GLU A 11 12.28 5.95 20.42
N LEU A 12 10.99 6.12 20.15
CA LEU A 12 10.53 6.81 18.93
C LEU A 12 10.86 8.30 18.97
N ILE A 13 11.29 8.88 17.86
CA ILE A 13 11.53 10.32 17.77
C ILE A 13 10.27 11.14 18.08
N TYR A 14 9.09 10.58 17.76
CA TYR A 14 7.79 11.11 18.20
C TYR A 14 7.73 11.32 19.72
N SER A 15 8.17 10.31 20.49
CA SER A 15 8.19 10.34 21.95
C SER A 15 9.13 11.43 22.46
N THR A 16 10.33 11.52 21.88
CA THR A 16 11.31 12.54 22.26
C THR A 16 10.74 13.95 22.07
N ILE A 17 10.05 14.22 20.96
CA ILE A 17 9.37 15.51 20.70
C ILE A 17 8.24 15.75 21.70
N ALA A 18 7.43 14.71 21.99
CA ALA A 18 6.35 14.82 22.95
C ALA A 18 6.85 15.19 24.35
N ARG A 19 7.95 14.58 24.79
CA ARG A 19 8.63 14.90 26.04
C ARG A 19 9.23 16.30 26.05
N ALA A 20 9.75 16.77 24.91
CA ALA A 20 10.22 18.15 24.79
C ALA A 20 9.09 19.14 25.12
N GLY A 21 7.87 18.87 24.65
CA GLY A 21 6.69 19.65 25.03
C GLY A 21 6.43 19.67 26.54
N VAL A 22 6.51 18.50 27.19
CA VAL A 22 6.34 18.38 28.65
C VAL A 22 7.43 19.14 29.41
N TYR A 23 8.70 18.96 29.05
CA TYR A 23 9.84 19.58 29.74
C TYR A 23 9.83 21.10 29.68
N HIS A 24 9.27 21.66 28.60
CA HIS A 24 9.16 23.09 28.39
C HIS A 24 7.80 23.67 28.80
N GLY A 25 6.90 22.86 29.36
CA GLY A 25 5.55 23.30 29.75
C GLY A 25 4.70 23.78 28.57
N VAL A 26 4.99 23.30 27.35
CA VAL A 26 4.28 23.72 26.14
C VAL A 26 2.97 22.97 26.01
N VAL A 27 1.87 23.66 26.31
CA VAL A 27 0.50 23.10 26.24
C VAL A 27 -0.09 23.19 24.83
N SER A 28 0.36 24.14 24.01
CA SER A 28 -0.16 24.34 22.67
C SER A 28 0.61 23.49 21.65
N PRO A 29 -0.04 22.54 20.94
CA PRO A 29 0.64 21.77 19.89
C PRO A 29 1.25 22.67 18.81
N LYS A 30 0.60 23.79 18.46
CA LYS A 30 1.13 24.71 17.45
C LYS A 30 2.38 25.44 17.92
N GLN A 31 2.45 25.80 19.20
CA GLN A 31 3.65 26.37 19.79
C GLN A 31 4.80 25.37 19.77
N LEU A 32 4.55 24.10 20.16
CA LEU A 32 5.56 23.06 20.12
C LEU A 32 6.13 22.88 18.69
N LEU A 33 5.25 22.91 17.69
CA LEU A 33 5.66 22.83 16.28
C LEU A 33 6.50 24.04 15.83
N ASP A 34 6.22 25.25 16.32
CA ASP A 34 7.07 26.41 16.04
C ASP A 34 8.45 26.26 16.67
N GLU A 35 8.51 25.85 17.93
CA GLU A 35 9.78 25.76 18.67
C GLU A 35 10.69 24.64 18.18
N VAL A 36 10.08 23.52 17.78
CA VAL A 36 10.80 22.33 17.29
C VAL A 36 11.06 22.44 15.79
N TYR A 37 10.08 22.79 14.98
CA TYR A 37 10.22 22.73 13.52
C TYR A 37 10.33 24.09 12.84
N GLY A 38 9.94 25.18 13.49
CA GLY A 38 9.67 26.45 12.83
C GLY A 38 8.50 26.35 11.84
N ASN A 39 7.62 25.35 12.01
CA ASN A 39 6.57 25.04 11.04
C ASN A 39 5.32 24.43 11.70
N ARG A 40 4.27 25.25 11.84
CA ARG A 40 2.96 24.87 12.38
C ARG A 40 2.20 23.79 11.61
N LYS A 41 2.64 23.40 10.41
CA LYS A 41 1.92 22.44 9.54
C LYS A 41 2.42 21.01 9.67
N VAL A 42 3.51 20.77 10.41
CA VAL A 42 4.05 19.42 10.60
C VAL A 42 3.00 18.52 11.27
N ILE A 43 2.88 17.29 10.76
CA ILE A 43 1.96 16.27 11.27
C ILE A 43 2.74 15.36 12.22
N ALA A 44 2.16 15.08 13.39
CA ALA A 44 2.72 14.16 14.35
C ALA A 44 2.58 12.72 13.79
N THR A 45 3.70 12.07 13.49
CA THR A 45 3.75 10.76 12.81
C THR A 45 4.64 9.80 13.59
N LEU A 46 4.14 8.61 13.90
CA LEU A 46 4.86 7.61 14.71
C LEU A 46 5.91 6.84 13.90
N ASP A 47 5.59 6.42 12.68
CA ASP A 47 6.36 5.42 11.95
C ASP A 47 7.51 6.03 11.14
N LEU A 48 7.18 6.91 10.19
CA LEU A 48 8.07 7.44 9.16
C LEU A 48 7.92 8.97 9.08
N PRO A 49 8.33 9.70 10.15
CA PRO A 49 8.20 11.15 10.20
C PRO A 49 9.14 11.85 9.20
N SER A 50 8.79 13.09 8.87
CA SER A 50 9.64 14.00 8.07
C SER A 50 10.32 15.05 8.96
N HIS A 51 11.13 15.91 8.35
CA HIS A 51 11.82 17.04 8.99
C HIS A 51 12.88 16.64 10.01
N LEU A 52 13.46 15.44 9.87
CA LEU A 52 14.48 14.94 10.80
C LEU A 52 15.77 15.75 10.74
N GLY A 53 16.05 16.45 9.64
CA GLY A 53 17.15 17.41 9.57
C GLY A 53 17.02 18.57 10.57
N VAL A 54 15.78 18.97 10.92
CA VAL A 54 15.57 19.98 11.97
C VAL A 54 15.85 19.40 13.35
N ILE A 55 15.44 18.15 13.59
CA ILE A 55 15.66 17.48 14.88
C ILE A 55 17.16 17.24 15.11
N ALA A 56 17.88 16.77 14.10
CA ALA A 56 19.35 16.61 14.15
C ALA A 56 20.05 17.92 14.52
N ARG A 57 19.56 19.07 14.01
CA ARG A 57 20.09 20.39 14.40
C ARG A 57 19.83 20.74 15.86
N HIS A 58 18.76 20.30 16.50
CA HIS A 58 18.61 20.52 17.95
C HIS A 58 19.58 19.66 18.76
N LEU A 59 19.96 18.49 18.24
CA LEU A 59 20.86 17.54 18.89
C LEU A 59 22.34 17.73 18.56
N HIS A 60 22.70 18.68 17.68
CA HIS A 60 24.09 18.86 17.19
C HIS A 60 25.15 18.98 18.30
N GLN A 61 24.83 19.66 19.41
CA GLN A 61 25.76 19.86 20.54
C GLN A 61 26.09 18.57 21.28
N THR A 62 25.27 17.52 21.12
CA THR A 62 25.53 16.20 21.74
C THR A 62 26.67 15.45 21.04
N GLY A 63 27.10 15.89 19.85
CA GLY A 63 28.09 15.18 19.02
C GLY A 63 27.59 13.84 18.47
N ARG A 64 26.29 13.55 18.62
CA ARG A 64 25.62 12.30 18.21
C ARG A 64 24.35 12.63 17.41
N TYR A 65 23.76 11.60 16.79
CA TYR A 65 22.48 11.66 16.09
C TYR A 65 22.50 12.45 14.77
N SER A 66 23.27 11.94 13.81
CA SER A 66 23.09 12.33 12.40
C SER A 66 21.65 12.04 11.95
N VAL A 67 21.22 12.66 10.85
CA VAL A 67 19.88 12.38 10.29
C VAL A 67 19.70 10.89 9.99
N GLN A 68 20.72 10.24 9.46
CA GLN A 68 20.72 8.80 9.23
C GLN A 68 20.56 8.01 10.53
N GLN A 69 21.27 8.37 11.60
CA GLN A 69 21.11 7.73 12.90
C GLN A 69 19.69 7.90 13.44
N LEU A 70 19.12 9.12 13.37
CA LEU A 70 17.73 9.33 13.78
C LEU A 70 16.74 8.48 12.98
N ILE A 71 16.93 8.37 11.66
CA ILE A 71 16.10 7.53 10.79
C ILE A 71 16.17 6.07 11.22
N TYR A 72 17.37 5.50 11.42
CA TYR A 72 17.50 4.07 11.71
C TYR A 72 17.29 3.70 13.19
N GLU A 73 17.63 4.58 14.13
CA GLU A 73 17.63 4.28 15.57
C GLU A 73 16.39 4.83 16.29
N HIS A 74 15.65 5.77 15.68
CA HIS A 74 14.51 6.44 16.32
C HIS A 74 13.23 6.50 15.45
N THR A 75 13.17 5.72 14.36
CA THR A 75 11.94 5.54 13.57
C THR A 75 11.70 4.06 13.23
N LEU A 76 10.60 3.77 12.51
CA LEU A 76 10.29 2.43 12.01
C LEU A 76 10.87 2.16 10.61
N PHE A 77 11.67 3.07 10.05
CA PHE A 77 12.34 2.91 8.76
C PHE A 77 13.09 1.57 8.56
N PRO A 78 13.77 0.99 9.58
CA PRO A 78 14.45 -0.31 9.42
C PRO A 78 13.52 -1.47 9.03
N LEU A 79 12.21 -1.37 9.30
CA LEU A 79 11.22 -2.37 8.88
C LEU A 79 10.90 -2.34 7.38
N TYR A 80 11.34 -1.29 6.68
CA TYR A 80 11.07 -1.07 5.26
C TYR A 80 12.34 -1.09 4.42
N ALA A 81 13.42 -0.50 4.92
CA ALA A 81 14.66 -0.25 4.18
C ALA A 81 15.25 -1.50 3.48
N PRO A 82 15.28 -2.70 4.10
CA PRO A 82 15.87 -3.89 3.45
C PRO A 82 14.97 -4.53 2.39
N PHE A 83 13.68 -4.18 2.38
CA PHE A 83 12.70 -4.78 1.48
C PHE A 83 12.43 -3.91 0.26
N VAL A 84 13.04 -2.73 0.19
CA VAL A 84 13.02 -1.82 -0.95
C VAL A 84 14.40 -1.75 -1.59
N GLY A 85 14.45 -1.52 -2.90
CA GLY A 85 15.72 -1.34 -3.60
C GLY A 85 16.46 -0.08 -3.14
N LYS A 86 17.79 -0.09 -3.25
CA LYS A 86 18.69 0.98 -2.77
C LYS A 86 18.25 2.38 -3.16
N GLU A 87 17.92 2.61 -4.44
CA GLU A 87 17.46 3.91 -4.94
C GLU A 87 16.23 4.43 -4.17
N ARG A 88 15.23 3.57 -3.94
CA ARG A 88 14.02 3.95 -3.19
C ARG A 88 14.29 4.15 -1.71
N ARG A 89 15.20 3.36 -1.12
CA ARG A 89 15.63 3.54 0.26
C ARG A 89 16.28 4.91 0.44
N ASP A 90 17.26 5.21 -0.39
CA ASP A 90 18.05 6.44 -0.29
C ASP A 90 17.17 7.68 -0.54
N GLU A 91 16.25 7.61 -1.51
CA GLU A 91 15.26 8.68 -1.73
C GLU A 91 14.27 8.83 -0.56
N ALA A 92 13.81 7.73 0.04
CA ALA A 92 12.95 7.79 1.22
C ALA A 92 13.67 8.45 2.41
N MET A 93 14.95 8.15 2.62
CA MET A 93 15.76 8.83 3.64
C MET A 93 15.87 10.33 3.39
N ARG A 94 16.12 10.73 2.14
CA ARG A 94 16.14 12.15 1.74
C ARG A 94 14.80 12.83 2.05
N LEU A 95 13.68 12.18 1.74
CA LEU A 95 12.35 12.73 2.04
C LEU A 95 12.06 12.83 3.56
N MET A 96 12.57 11.89 4.37
CA MET A 96 12.47 11.93 5.83
C MET A 96 13.34 13.02 6.46
N GLU A 97 14.52 13.29 5.88
CA GLU A 97 15.37 14.41 6.26
C GLU A 97 14.65 15.76 6.07
N TYR A 98 14.07 15.94 4.88
CA TYR A 98 13.38 17.15 4.47
C TYR A 98 11.87 17.03 4.66
N GLN A 99 11.07 17.38 3.63
CA GLN A 99 9.62 17.37 3.70
C GLN A 99 9.06 16.34 2.71
N ALA A 100 8.32 15.36 3.21
CA ALA A 100 7.74 14.31 2.36
C ALA A 100 6.28 14.53 1.96
N GLN A 101 5.50 15.32 2.72
CA GLN A 101 4.04 15.46 2.54
C GLN A 101 3.30 14.09 2.35
N GLY A 102 3.78 13.02 2.99
CA GLY A 102 3.24 11.65 2.87
C GLY A 102 3.81 10.82 1.71
N ALA A 103 4.72 11.36 0.90
CA ALA A 103 5.35 10.63 -0.20
C ALA A 103 6.16 9.41 0.26
N VAL A 104 6.76 9.45 1.46
CA VAL A 104 7.55 8.33 2.03
C VAL A 104 6.67 7.09 2.21
N HIS A 105 5.48 7.21 2.80
CA HIS A 105 4.55 6.08 2.97
C HIS A 105 4.11 5.47 1.65
N LEU A 106 3.90 6.30 0.61
CA LEU A 106 3.55 5.82 -0.73
C LEU A 106 4.74 5.10 -1.38
N MET A 107 5.93 5.68 -1.30
CA MET A 107 7.17 5.18 -1.90
C MET A 107 7.60 3.83 -1.31
N LEU A 108 7.53 3.69 0.01
CA LEU A 108 7.85 2.46 0.73
C LEU A 108 6.70 1.44 0.69
N GLY A 109 5.60 1.75 -0.02
CA GLY A 109 4.49 0.84 -0.24
C GLY A 109 3.62 0.60 1.01
N VAL A 110 3.71 1.44 2.03
CA VAL A 110 2.91 1.34 3.27
C VAL A 110 1.42 1.38 2.96
N ALA A 111 0.99 2.30 2.10
CA ALA A 111 -0.42 2.43 1.70
C ALA A 111 -0.95 1.17 0.99
N ALA A 112 -0.12 0.57 0.11
CA ALA A 112 -0.45 -0.63 -0.64
C ALA A 112 -0.19 -1.94 0.14
N SER A 113 0.45 -1.87 1.31
CA SER A 113 0.79 -3.03 2.12
C SER A 113 -0.45 -3.73 2.65
N ARG A 114 -0.34 -5.07 2.76
CA ARG A 114 -1.34 -5.90 3.47
C ARG A 114 -1.21 -5.76 4.99
N VAL A 115 0.01 -5.47 5.45
CA VAL A 115 0.32 -5.22 6.85
C VAL A 115 -0.10 -3.78 7.14
N LYS A 116 -1.17 -3.61 7.91
CA LYS A 116 -1.72 -2.31 8.29
C LYS A 116 -1.21 -1.90 9.67
N SER A 117 -0.81 -0.64 9.80
CA SER A 117 -0.50 -0.05 11.11
C SER A 117 -1.80 0.36 11.81
N ASP A 118 -1.84 0.13 13.12
CA ASP A 118 -2.85 0.73 14.01
C ASP A 118 -2.28 2.03 14.58
N ASN A 119 -3.03 3.12 14.43
CA ASN A 119 -2.65 4.47 14.86
C ASN A 119 -2.93 4.72 16.36
N ARG A 120 -3.60 3.79 17.04
CA ARG A 120 -3.81 3.87 18.49
C ARG A 120 -2.51 3.74 19.24
N PHE A 121 -2.39 4.55 20.29
CA PHE A 121 -1.28 4.41 21.22
C PHE A 121 -1.38 3.08 21.95
N ARG A 122 -0.22 2.49 22.20
CA ARG A 122 -0.11 1.21 22.88
C ARG A 122 1.19 1.11 23.64
N TYR A 123 1.17 0.32 24.70
CA TYR A 123 2.31 0.17 25.58
C TYR A 123 2.37 -1.22 26.20
N CYS A 124 3.55 -1.53 26.72
CA CYS A 124 3.77 -2.72 27.53
C CYS A 124 3.96 -2.29 29.00
N PRO A 125 3.05 -2.67 29.92
CA PRO A 125 3.15 -2.29 31.32
C PRO A 125 4.46 -2.74 31.97
N ASP A 126 4.93 -3.96 31.70
CA ASP A 126 6.21 -4.46 32.22
C ASP A 126 7.40 -3.63 31.70
N CYS A 127 7.42 -3.26 30.42
CA CYS A 127 8.48 -2.42 29.87
C CYS A 127 8.44 -1.00 30.46
N VAL A 128 7.25 -0.45 30.73
CA VAL A 128 7.09 0.84 31.41
C VAL A 128 7.70 0.79 32.80
N VAL A 129 7.46 -0.27 33.59
CA VAL A 129 8.08 -0.43 34.92
C VAL A 129 9.61 -0.42 34.80
N VAL A 130 10.15 -1.13 33.81
CA VAL A 130 11.60 -1.13 33.54
C VAL A 130 12.11 0.27 33.17
N GLN A 131 11.39 1.01 32.31
CA GLN A 131 11.74 2.39 31.95
C GLN A 131 11.72 3.32 33.15
N LEU A 132 10.69 3.25 34.01
CA LEU A 132 10.60 4.10 35.20
C LEU A 132 11.74 3.80 36.18
N ASN A 133 12.07 2.53 36.40
CA ASN A 133 13.15 2.13 37.29
C ASN A 133 14.55 2.50 36.75
N LYS A 134 14.76 2.39 35.44
CA LYS A 134 16.08 2.62 34.81
C LYS A 134 16.31 4.08 34.44
N ASP A 135 15.32 4.69 33.81
CA ASP A 135 15.43 5.97 33.11
C ASP A 135 14.67 7.11 33.83
N GLY A 136 13.93 6.78 34.91
CA GLY A 136 13.15 7.73 35.70
C GLY A 136 11.87 8.22 35.03
N GLN A 137 11.56 7.73 33.82
CA GLN A 137 10.40 8.18 33.05
C GLN A 137 10.00 7.17 31.97
N ALA A 138 8.72 7.17 31.62
CA ALA A 138 8.18 6.35 30.54
C ALA A 138 8.30 7.05 29.18
N PHE A 139 8.42 6.27 28.11
CA PHE A 139 8.49 6.77 26.74
C PHE A 139 7.97 5.74 25.74
N TRP A 140 7.52 6.19 24.56
CA TRP A 140 7.04 5.27 23.52
C TRP A 140 8.21 4.53 22.87
N GLN A 141 8.25 3.21 23.04
CA GLN A 141 9.29 2.35 22.43
C GLN A 141 8.94 1.98 20.99
N ARG A 142 9.93 1.80 20.12
CA ARG A 142 9.70 1.52 18.68
C ARG A 142 9.10 0.15 18.43
N ASP A 143 9.58 -0.86 19.14
CA ASP A 143 9.12 -2.26 19.03
C ASP A 143 7.70 -2.49 19.54
N TRP A 144 7.08 -1.51 20.21
CA TRP A 144 5.64 -1.53 20.46
C TRP A 144 4.84 -1.22 19.19
N TYR A 145 5.45 -0.54 18.23
CA TYR A 145 4.77 0.00 17.05
C TYR A 145 4.95 -0.81 15.77
N LEU A 146 5.41 -2.07 15.87
CA LEU A 146 5.49 -2.99 14.72
C LEU A 146 4.13 -3.07 13.98
N PRO A 147 4.05 -2.69 12.68
CA PRO A 147 2.80 -2.72 11.92
C PRO A 147 2.11 -4.10 11.91
N ALA A 148 0.81 -4.13 12.18
CA ALA A 148 -0.02 -5.34 12.31
C ALA A 148 0.44 -6.37 13.37
N LEU A 149 1.46 -6.06 14.19
CA LEU A 149 1.98 -6.96 15.23
C LEU A 149 2.08 -6.20 16.57
N PRO A 150 0.95 -5.93 17.25
CA PRO A 150 0.92 -5.19 18.50
C PRO A 150 1.33 -6.06 19.70
N TYR A 151 2.54 -6.61 19.65
CA TYR A 151 3.13 -7.46 20.68
C TYR A 151 4.50 -6.91 21.07
N CYS A 152 4.70 -6.74 22.36
CA CYS A 152 6.02 -6.54 22.93
C CYS A 152 6.87 -7.81 22.70
N PRO A 153 8.10 -7.70 22.17
CA PRO A 153 8.98 -8.85 21.97
C PRO A 153 9.37 -9.56 23.27
N LYS A 154 9.19 -8.92 24.43
CA LYS A 154 9.60 -9.46 25.74
C LYS A 154 8.42 -9.98 26.56
N HIS A 155 7.27 -9.32 26.51
CA HIS A 155 6.20 -9.52 27.49
C HIS A 155 4.82 -9.84 26.86
N GLY A 156 4.72 -9.90 25.53
CA GLY A 156 3.48 -10.32 24.86
C GLY A 156 2.56 -9.18 24.43
N ALA A 157 1.25 -9.42 24.43
CA ALA A 157 0.26 -8.50 23.86
C ALA A 157 0.32 -7.11 24.49
N LEU A 158 0.22 -6.06 23.67
CA LEU A 158 0.25 -4.68 24.12
C LEU A 158 -1.12 -4.21 24.59
N VAL A 159 -1.12 -3.32 25.58
CA VAL A 159 -2.32 -2.61 26.05
C VAL A 159 -2.53 -1.39 25.16
N PHE A 160 -3.76 -1.20 24.68
CA PHE A 160 -4.14 -0.09 23.83
C PHE A 160 -4.79 1.02 24.64
N PHE A 161 -4.51 2.27 24.25
CA PHE A 161 -5.30 3.41 24.70
C PHE A 161 -6.50 3.62 23.76
N ASP A 162 -7.55 4.26 24.29
CA ASP A 162 -8.72 4.70 23.52
C ASP A 162 -8.46 5.97 22.69
N ARG A 163 -7.20 6.37 22.52
CA ARG A 163 -6.78 7.53 21.73
C ARG A 163 -5.82 7.14 20.62
N ALA A 164 -5.90 7.84 19.51
CA ALA A 164 -5.07 7.63 18.34
C ALA A 164 -4.33 8.90 17.91
N VAL A 165 -3.26 8.73 17.13
CA VAL A 165 -2.42 9.85 16.68
C VAL A 165 -3.16 10.78 15.72
N ASP A 166 -4.10 10.24 14.95
CA ASP A 166 -4.90 10.95 13.96
C ASP A 166 -6.05 11.77 14.55
N ASP A 167 -6.48 11.49 15.79
CA ASP A 167 -7.49 12.29 16.52
C ASP A 167 -7.08 13.78 16.56
N HIS A 168 -5.78 14.02 16.76
CA HIS A 168 -5.19 15.35 16.73
C HIS A 168 -3.87 15.34 15.97
N ARG A 169 -3.95 15.44 14.64
CA ARG A 169 -2.80 15.33 13.69
C ARG A 169 -1.56 16.19 13.99
N HIS A 170 -1.65 17.20 14.86
CA HIS A 170 -0.52 18.08 15.23
C HIS A 170 -0.06 17.91 16.68
N GLN A 171 -0.75 17.06 17.45
CA GLN A 171 -0.48 16.84 18.86
C GLN A 171 0.55 15.73 19.04
N PHE A 172 1.58 16.03 19.82
CA PHE A 172 2.53 15.04 20.31
C PHE A 172 2.15 14.67 21.75
N TRP A 173 1.71 13.42 21.94
CA TRP A 173 1.30 12.92 23.25
C TRP A 173 2.47 12.23 23.94
N ALA A 174 2.87 12.72 25.11
CA ALA A 174 3.88 12.06 25.92
C ALA A 174 3.25 10.89 26.68
N LEU A 175 4.01 9.83 26.91
CA LEU A 175 3.57 8.71 27.74
C LEU A 175 3.61 9.12 29.21
N SER A 176 2.46 9.45 29.79
CA SER A 176 2.37 9.79 31.22
C SER A 176 2.28 8.54 32.08
N HIS A 177 3.03 8.49 33.17
CA HIS A 177 3.00 7.39 34.14
C HIS A 177 1.70 7.33 34.95
N THR A 178 0.97 8.44 35.06
CA THR A 178 -0.32 8.50 35.77
C THR A 178 -1.44 7.71 35.08
N GLU A 179 -1.27 7.40 33.80
CA GLU A 179 -2.29 6.72 32.98
C GLU A 179 -2.03 5.19 32.87
N LEU A 180 -1.05 4.63 33.59
CA LEU A 180 -0.45 3.31 33.30
C LEU A 180 -0.86 2.17 34.24
N PHE A 181 -1.89 2.36 35.05
CA PHE A 181 -2.33 1.36 36.03
C PHE A 181 -3.76 0.88 35.71
N SER A 182 -3.84 -0.05 34.76
CA SER A 182 -5.01 -0.90 34.57
C SER A 182 -4.60 -2.35 34.77
N ASP A 183 -5.44 -3.14 35.42
CA ASP A 183 -5.28 -4.60 35.43
C ASP A 183 -5.27 -5.09 33.98
N TYR A 184 -4.14 -5.66 33.55
CA TYR A 184 -4.02 -6.25 32.23
C TYR A 184 -3.78 -7.76 32.37
N SER A 185 -4.46 -8.52 31.52
CA SER A 185 -4.24 -9.95 31.43
C SER A 185 -2.83 -10.19 30.88
N LYS A 186 -1.98 -10.86 31.66
CA LYS A 186 -0.74 -11.43 31.14
C LYS A 186 -1.12 -12.57 30.20
N ASP A 187 -1.21 -12.25 28.91
CA ASP A 187 -1.38 -13.28 27.89
C ASP A 187 -0.16 -14.21 27.92
N SER A 188 -0.40 -15.51 27.82
CA SER A 188 0.69 -16.49 27.68
C SER A 188 1.55 -16.12 26.47
N LEU A 189 2.88 -16.32 26.56
CA LEU A 189 3.81 -16.05 25.45
C LEU A 189 3.36 -16.83 24.21
N SER A 190 2.71 -16.12 23.29
CA SER A 190 2.13 -16.71 22.08
C SER A 190 3.17 -16.77 20.94
N GLN A 191 2.85 -17.53 19.90
CA GLN A 191 3.58 -17.51 18.61
C GLN A 191 3.80 -16.09 18.06
N LEU A 192 2.92 -15.13 18.36
CA LEU A 192 3.05 -13.73 17.92
C LEU A 192 4.08 -12.97 18.74
N THR A 193 4.22 -13.28 20.03
CA THR A 193 5.30 -12.75 20.88
C THR A 193 6.66 -13.24 20.37
N ALA A 194 6.78 -14.53 20.03
CA ALA A 194 7.98 -15.08 19.44
C ALA A 194 8.31 -14.45 18.08
N LEU A 195 7.31 -14.17 17.24
CA LEU A 195 7.48 -13.45 15.98
C LEU A 195 7.95 -11.99 16.21
N ALA A 196 7.42 -11.30 17.21
CA ALA A 196 7.87 -9.95 17.56
C ALA A 196 9.33 -9.97 18.03
N ALA A 197 9.71 -10.93 18.89
CA ALA A 197 11.09 -11.12 19.33
C ALA A 197 12.05 -11.43 18.18
N TYR A 198 11.60 -12.22 17.19
CA TYR A 198 12.35 -12.53 15.99
C TYR A 198 12.64 -11.29 15.12
N ILE A 199 11.68 -10.37 15.05
CA ILE A 199 11.74 -9.17 14.19
C ILE A 199 12.45 -8.01 14.87
N ALA A 200 12.33 -7.87 16.19
CA ALA A 200 12.86 -6.73 16.95
C ALA A 200 14.34 -6.38 16.63
N PRO A 201 15.28 -7.33 16.46
CA PRO A 201 16.66 -7.03 16.08
C PRO A 201 16.80 -6.21 14.79
N LEU A 202 15.82 -6.25 13.89
CA LEU A 202 15.82 -5.46 12.66
C LEU A 202 15.81 -3.95 12.94
N LEU A 203 15.24 -3.50 14.07
CA LEU A 203 15.21 -2.10 14.47
C LEU A 203 16.56 -1.60 14.98
N ASP A 204 17.41 -2.50 15.49
CA ASP A 204 18.64 -2.15 16.21
C ASP A 204 19.93 -2.59 15.51
N ALA A 205 19.86 -3.26 14.36
CA ALA A 205 21.03 -3.86 13.70
C ALA A 205 21.75 -2.90 12.73
N PRO A 206 22.96 -2.40 13.05
CA PRO A 206 23.74 -1.57 12.12
C PRO A 206 24.08 -2.32 10.83
N GLN A 207 24.31 -3.63 10.91
CA GLN A 207 24.65 -4.45 9.75
C GLN A 207 23.50 -4.55 8.74
N ALA A 208 22.25 -4.31 9.17
CA ALA A 208 21.09 -4.32 8.28
C ALA A 208 20.88 -2.98 7.57
N GLN A 209 21.50 -1.89 8.03
CA GLN A 209 21.26 -0.55 7.48
C GLN A 209 21.70 -0.42 6.02
N GLU A 210 22.77 -1.11 5.65
CA GLU A 210 23.32 -1.08 4.29
C GLU A 210 22.65 -2.06 3.33
N LEU A 211 21.89 -3.02 3.86
CA LEU A 211 21.28 -4.08 3.06
C LEU A 211 20.05 -3.54 2.32
N SER A 212 20.03 -3.70 0.99
CA SER A 212 18.87 -3.44 0.14
C SER A 212 18.78 -4.44 -1.01
N PRO A 213 18.47 -5.71 -0.74
CA PRO A 213 18.35 -6.71 -1.79
C PRO A 213 17.40 -6.31 -2.92
N SER A 214 17.80 -6.62 -4.15
CA SER A 214 16.98 -6.41 -5.34
C SER A 214 15.81 -7.41 -5.40
N LEU A 215 14.78 -7.11 -6.19
CA LEU A 215 13.68 -8.05 -6.42
C LEU A 215 14.17 -9.36 -7.07
N GLU A 216 15.26 -9.31 -7.83
CA GLU A 216 15.88 -10.51 -8.39
C GLU A 216 16.56 -11.36 -7.32
N GLN A 217 17.32 -10.76 -6.41
CA GLN A 217 17.91 -11.45 -5.26
C GLN A 217 16.83 -12.11 -4.41
N TRP A 218 15.72 -11.41 -4.14
CA TRP A 218 14.56 -11.99 -3.45
C TRP A 218 13.95 -13.18 -4.21
N THR A 219 13.81 -13.07 -5.53
CA THR A 219 13.30 -14.17 -6.36
C THR A 219 14.20 -15.40 -6.28
N LEU A 220 15.51 -15.21 -6.39
CA LEU A 220 16.50 -16.29 -6.33
C LEU A 220 16.55 -16.93 -4.94
N PHE A 221 16.48 -16.12 -3.88
CA PHE A 221 16.45 -16.61 -2.50
C PHE A 221 15.28 -17.57 -2.27
N TYR A 222 14.05 -17.17 -2.61
CA TYR A 222 12.88 -18.03 -2.38
C TYR A 222 12.84 -19.25 -3.30
N GLN A 223 13.41 -19.16 -4.51
CA GLN A 223 13.57 -20.33 -5.39
C GLN A 223 14.55 -21.35 -4.80
N ARG A 224 15.71 -20.90 -4.31
CA ARG A 224 16.69 -21.75 -3.63
C ARG A 224 16.12 -22.35 -2.35
N LEU A 225 15.47 -21.53 -1.53
CA LEU A 225 14.80 -21.98 -0.31
C LEU A 225 13.81 -23.12 -0.57
N ALA A 226 12.97 -22.99 -1.60
CA ALA A 226 12.04 -24.06 -1.97
C ALA A 226 12.78 -25.32 -2.47
N GLN A 227 13.86 -25.16 -3.24
CA GLN A 227 14.65 -26.27 -3.73
C GLN A 227 15.36 -27.02 -2.61
N ASP A 228 16.09 -26.31 -1.75
CA ASP A 228 16.91 -26.86 -0.67
C ASP A 228 16.06 -27.62 0.35
N LEU A 229 14.82 -27.18 0.56
CA LEU A 229 13.89 -27.84 1.48
C LEU A 229 12.99 -28.90 0.81
N GLY A 230 13.28 -29.28 -0.44
CA GLY A 230 12.54 -30.32 -1.18
C GLY A 230 11.11 -29.93 -1.56
N LEU A 231 10.76 -28.65 -1.56
CA LEU A 231 9.42 -28.12 -1.85
C LEU A 231 9.19 -27.89 -3.35
N THR A 232 9.83 -28.67 -4.20
CA THR A 232 9.77 -28.51 -5.65
C THR A 232 9.43 -29.83 -6.35
N LYS A 233 8.80 -29.72 -7.53
CA LYS A 233 8.63 -30.80 -8.50
C LYS A 233 9.32 -30.36 -9.78
N GLY A 234 10.58 -30.73 -9.95
CA GLY A 234 11.43 -30.19 -11.02
C GLY A 234 11.64 -28.68 -10.84
N LYS A 235 11.25 -27.88 -11.84
CA LYS A 235 11.35 -26.41 -11.79
C LYS A 235 10.16 -25.70 -11.12
N HIS A 236 9.13 -26.44 -10.72
CA HIS A 236 7.91 -25.87 -10.16
C HIS A 236 7.89 -26.01 -8.64
N ILE A 237 7.54 -24.94 -7.93
CA ILE A 237 7.41 -24.93 -6.47
C ILE A 237 6.05 -25.53 -6.09
N ARG A 238 6.06 -26.46 -5.13
CA ARG A 238 4.89 -27.10 -4.53
C ARG A 238 4.33 -26.18 -3.45
N HIS A 239 3.51 -25.22 -3.88
CA HIS A 239 2.92 -24.21 -3.00
C HIS A 239 2.03 -24.82 -1.90
N ASP A 240 1.41 -25.97 -2.16
CA ASP A 240 0.64 -26.75 -1.18
C ASP A 240 1.51 -27.13 0.02
N LEU A 241 2.71 -27.67 -0.21
CA LEU A 241 3.65 -28.05 0.85
C LEU A 241 4.22 -26.83 1.59
N VAL A 242 4.43 -25.71 0.89
CA VAL A 242 4.84 -24.44 1.53
C VAL A 242 3.77 -23.97 2.51
N ILE A 243 2.50 -24.01 2.10
CA ILE A 243 1.37 -23.60 2.93
C ILE A 243 1.24 -24.52 4.16
N GLU A 244 1.36 -25.83 3.97
CA GLU A 244 1.33 -26.81 5.05
C GLU A 244 2.39 -26.52 6.11
N ARG A 245 3.65 -26.26 5.71
CA ARG A 245 4.73 -25.93 6.66
C ARG A 245 4.50 -24.62 7.39
N VAL A 246 3.96 -23.60 6.71
CA VAL A 246 3.60 -22.34 7.38
C VAL A 246 2.50 -22.57 8.40
N ARG A 247 1.47 -23.36 8.10
CA ARG A 247 0.40 -23.69 9.05
C ARG A 247 0.85 -24.51 10.25
N HIS A 248 1.86 -25.36 10.08
CA HIS A 248 2.46 -26.09 11.19
C HIS A 248 3.11 -25.15 12.21
N SER A 249 3.61 -23.99 11.76
CA SER A 249 4.28 -23.01 12.62
C SER A 249 3.37 -21.86 13.06
N PHE A 250 2.37 -21.52 12.25
CA PHE A 250 1.45 -20.42 12.50
C PHE A 250 0.00 -20.88 12.38
N SER A 251 -0.76 -20.73 13.46
CA SER A 251 -2.20 -21.04 13.43
C SER A 251 -2.96 -20.08 12.51
N ASP A 252 -4.06 -20.55 11.90
CA ASP A 252 -4.91 -19.70 11.05
C ASP A 252 -5.47 -18.50 11.83
N GLU A 253 -5.69 -18.63 13.14
CA GLU A 253 -6.07 -17.52 14.02
C GLU A 253 -4.99 -16.45 14.10
N ALA A 254 -3.72 -16.83 14.29
CA ALA A 254 -2.60 -15.89 14.31
C ALA A 254 -2.46 -15.19 12.95
N LEU A 255 -2.51 -15.94 11.85
CA LEU A 255 -2.44 -15.36 10.50
C LEU A 255 -3.61 -14.41 10.23
N LYS A 256 -4.81 -14.70 10.76
CA LYS A 256 -5.97 -13.80 10.68
C LYS A 256 -5.74 -12.52 11.48
N LYS A 257 -5.20 -12.59 12.71
CA LYS A 257 -4.84 -11.41 13.53
C LYS A 257 -3.82 -10.51 12.82
N LEU A 258 -2.91 -11.08 12.03
CA LEU A 258 -1.91 -10.34 11.23
C LEU A 258 -2.44 -9.85 9.87
N HIS A 259 -3.71 -10.11 9.53
CA HIS A 259 -4.30 -9.86 8.20
C HIS A 259 -3.57 -10.59 7.04
N LEU A 260 -2.96 -11.74 7.34
CA LEU A 260 -2.17 -12.57 6.42
C LEU A 260 -2.76 -13.98 6.23
N THR A 261 -4.09 -14.10 6.27
CA THR A 261 -4.81 -15.35 6.00
C THR A 261 -4.41 -16.00 4.66
N LEU A 262 -4.29 -17.32 4.66
CA LEU A 262 -3.85 -18.11 3.50
C LEU A 262 -5.06 -18.51 2.64
N GLU A 263 -5.24 -17.81 1.52
CA GLU A 263 -6.29 -18.10 0.54
C GLU A 263 -5.81 -19.12 -0.49
N GLU A 264 -5.67 -20.39 -0.10
CA GLU A 264 -5.00 -21.43 -0.90
C GLU A 264 -5.55 -21.61 -2.31
N HIS A 265 -6.86 -21.46 -2.48
CA HIS A 265 -7.52 -21.61 -3.77
C HIS A 265 -7.25 -20.43 -4.73
N LYS A 266 -6.80 -19.28 -4.20
CA LYS A 266 -6.53 -18.09 -5.01
C LYS A 266 -5.09 -18.06 -5.49
N GLU A 267 -4.92 -17.73 -6.77
CA GLU A 267 -3.60 -17.49 -7.35
C GLU A 267 -2.95 -16.19 -6.86
N THR A 268 -3.76 -15.28 -6.30
CA THR A 268 -3.32 -14.03 -5.68
C THR A 268 -2.92 -14.18 -4.21
N CYS A 269 -2.92 -15.41 -3.67
CA CYS A 269 -2.44 -15.67 -2.32
C CYS A 269 -1.03 -15.12 -2.14
N TRP A 270 -0.79 -14.39 -1.05
CA TRP A 270 0.48 -13.72 -0.82
C TRP A 270 1.63 -14.71 -0.65
N LEU A 271 1.37 -15.85 0.00
CA LEU A 271 2.36 -16.90 0.23
C LEU A 271 2.73 -17.63 -1.07
N LYS A 272 1.77 -17.80 -2.00
CA LYS A 272 2.12 -18.25 -3.36
C LYS A 272 2.96 -17.20 -4.09
N SER A 273 2.59 -15.93 -3.95
CA SER A 273 3.20 -14.82 -4.67
C SER A 273 4.65 -14.57 -4.26
N ILE A 274 5.00 -14.73 -2.97
CA ILE A 274 6.37 -14.51 -2.48
C ILE A 274 7.34 -15.59 -3.00
N PHE A 275 6.87 -16.80 -3.29
CA PHE A 275 7.70 -17.84 -3.93
C PHE A 275 7.80 -17.71 -5.46
N ARG A 276 7.11 -16.74 -6.06
CA ARG A 276 7.17 -16.48 -7.52
C ARG A 276 8.20 -15.40 -7.83
N LYS A 277 8.34 -15.06 -9.12
CA LYS A 277 9.11 -13.89 -9.54
C LYS A 277 8.59 -12.64 -8.85
N HIS A 278 9.43 -12.00 -8.06
CA HIS A 278 9.10 -10.76 -7.37
C HIS A 278 8.96 -9.64 -8.41
N ARG A 279 7.76 -9.10 -8.52
CA ARG A 279 7.44 -7.92 -9.34
C ARG A 279 7.10 -6.70 -8.48
N LYS A 280 7.07 -6.90 -7.17
CA LYS A 280 6.76 -5.92 -6.13
C LYS A 280 7.45 -6.36 -4.84
N THR A 281 7.53 -5.43 -3.89
CA THR A 281 8.05 -5.69 -2.54
C THR A 281 7.01 -6.44 -1.71
N PHE A 282 7.50 -7.21 -0.74
CA PHE A 282 6.68 -7.82 0.31
C PHE A 282 7.10 -7.23 1.65
N SER A 283 6.18 -7.20 2.60
CA SER A 283 6.42 -6.62 3.94
C SER A 283 7.34 -7.49 4.79
N TYR A 284 8.04 -6.87 5.74
CA TYR A 284 8.86 -7.57 6.73
C TYR A 284 8.14 -8.75 7.39
N LEU A 285 6.84 -8.61 7.67
CA LEU A 285 6.03 -9.65 8.32
C LEU A 285 5.82 -10.87 7.43
N GLN A 286 5.59 -10.65 6.13
CA GLN A 286 5.43 -11.75 5.17
C GLN A 286 6.73 -12.54 5.02
N HIS A 287 7.86 -11.85 4.96
CA HIS A 287 9.17 -12.51 4.95
C HIS A 287 9.43 -13.27 6.25
N SER A 288 9.21 -12.62 7.40
CA SER A 288 9.49 -13.19 8.72
C SER A 288 8.66 -14.43 9.02
N ILE A 289 7.38 -14.47 8.62
CA ILE A 289 6.54 -15.67 8.76
C ILE A 289 7.13 -16.84 7.98
N VAL A 290 7.59 -16.60 6.75
CA VAL A 290 8.17 -17.68 5.93
C VAL A 290 9.50 -18.16 6.53
N TRP A 291 10.35 -17.23 6.96
CA TRP A 291 11.65 -17.59 7.55
C TRP A 291 11.48 -18.34 8.86
N GLN A 292 10.63 -17.87 9.77
CA GLN A 292 10.40 -18.56 11.03
C GLN A 292 9.77 -19.94 10.82
N ALA A 293 8.90 -20.11 9.82
CA ALA A 293 8.28 -21.39 9.53
C ALA A 293 9.22 -22.39 8.81
N LEU A 294 10.08 -21.92 7.91
CA LEU A 294 10.89 -22.79 7.05
C LEU A 294 12.36 -22.89 7.47
N LEU A 295 12.86 -21.89 8.19
CA LEU A 295 14.24 -21.73 8.65
C LEU A 295 14.26 -21.29 10.12
N PRO A 296 13.69 -22.07 11.06
CA PRO A 296 13.44 -21.62 12.45
C PRO A 296 14.71 -21.25 13.24
N LYS A 297 15.90 -21.69 12.77
CA LYS A 297 17.20 -21.37 13.39
C LYS A 297 17.87 -20.11 12.81
N LEU A 298 17.36 -19.57 11.70
CA LEU A 298 17.97 -18.47 10.99
C LEU A 298 17.42 -17.14 11.49
N THR A 299 18.28 -16.26 11.99
CA THR A 299 17.86 -14.93 12.46
C THR A 299 17.44 -14.02 11.29
N VAL A 300 16.66 -12.98 11.60
CA VAL A 300 16.19 -12.00 10.61
C VAL A 300 17.34 -11.30 9.89
N ILE A 301 18.45 -11.04 10.58
CA ILE A 301 19.63 -10.36 10.04
C ILE A 301 20.43 -11.29 9.12
N GLU A 302 20.65 -12.54 9.55
CA GLU A 302 21.32 -13.54 8.71
C GLU A 302 20.53 -13.82 7.42
N ALA A 303 19.19 -13.88 7.49
CA ALA A 303 18.36 -14.01 6.31
C ALA A 303 18.58 -12.87 5.32
N LEU A 304 18.62 -11.62 5.80
CA LEU A 304 18.89 -10.45 4.95
C LEU A 304 20.30 -10.47 4.36
N GLN A 305 21.30 -10.88 5.14
CA GLN A 305 22.68 -11.03 4.67
C GLN A 305 22.78 -12.11 3.58
N GLN A 306 22.15 -13.26 3.77
CA GLN A 306 22.11 -14.33 2.77
C GLN A 306 21.49 -13.87 1.46
N VAL A 307 20.37 -13.13 1.51
CA VAL A 307 19.71 -12.61 0.31
C VAL A 307 20.60 -11.58 -0.39
N SER A 308 21.20 -10.67 0.38
CA SER A 308 22.07 -9.61 -0.15
C SER A 308 23.36 -10.17 -0.77
N ALA A 309 23.85 -11.30 -0.29
CA ALA A 309 25.03 -11.99 -0.81
C ALA A 309 24.78 -12.73 -2.12
N ILE A 310 23.51 -12.87 -2.57
CA ILE A 310 23.21 -13.50 -3.86
C ILE A 310 23.69 -12.57 -4.98
N THR A 311 24.77 -12.95 -5.66
CA THR A 311 25.19 -12.23 -6.87
C THR A 311 24.22 -12.56 -8.01
N GLU A 312 23.89 -11.55 -8.82
CA GLU A 312 23.00 -11.69 -9.98
C GLU A 312 23.51 -12.75 -10.99
N HIS A 313 24.82 -13.07 -10.95
CA HIS A 313 25.48 -14.05 -11.82
C HIS A 313 25.60 -15.45 -11.18
N SER A 314 25.10 -15.67 -9.95
CA SER A 314 25.15 -16.98 -9.28
C SER A 314 24.10 -17.99 -9.78
N ILE A 315 23.60 -17.81 -10.99
CA ILE A 315 23.04 -18.89 -11.80
C ILE A 315 24.20 -19.52 -12.58
N ALA A 316 25.09 -20.21 -11.86
CA ALA A 316 25.56 -21.46 -12.42
C ALA A 316 24.29 -22.33 -12.46
N THR A 317 23.60 -22.32 -13.60
CA THR A 317 22.84 -23.49 -14.01
C THR A 317 23.78 -24.65 -13.79
N ARG A 318 23.60 -25.40 -12.69
CA ARG A 318 23.96 -26.81 -12.71
C ARG A 318 23.22 -27.34 -13.92
N HIS A 319 23.97 -27.50 -15.01
CA HIS A 319 23.61 -28.39 -16.08
C HIS A 319 23.36 -29.72 -15.38
N VAL A 320 22.10 -29.95 -15.03
CA VAL A 320 21.60 -31.31 -14.90
C VAL A 320 21.97 -31.94 -16.23
N SER A 321 22.81 -32.94 -16.12
CA SER A 321 23.30 -33.83 -17.16
C SER A 321 22.37 -33.86 -18.37
N LYS A 322 22.97 -33.64 -19.56
CA LYS A 322 22.35 -33.82 -20.87
C LYS A 322 21.28 -34.90 -20.80
N SER A 323 20.00 -34.50 -20.85
CA SER A 323 18.94 -35.45 -21.15
C SER A 323 19.25 -36.01 -22.53
N VAL A 324 19.37 -37.33 -22.60
CA VAL A 324 19.53 -38.14 -23.81
C VAL A 324 18.71 -37.53 -24.95
N GLN A 325 19.37 -37.21 -26.06
CA GLN A 325 18.70 -36.87 -27.31
C GLN A 325 17.74 -38.03 -27.63
N PRO A 326 16.42 -37.80 -27.75
CA PRO A 326 15.50 -38.87 -28.06
C PRO A 326 15.90 -39.51 -29.41
N ASN A 327 15.93 -40.84 -29.45
CA ASN A 327 16.23 -41.59 -30.66
C ASN A 327 15.30 -41.13 -31.81
N SER A 328 15.78 -41.14 -33.06
CA SER A 328 15.00 -40.72 -34.25
C SER A 328 13.67 -41.48 -34.38
N GLU A 329 13.61 -42.68 -33.82
CA GLU A 329 12.44 -43.54 -33.79
C GLU A 329 11.32 -42.99 -32.86
N ASP A 330 11.67 -42.44 -31.70
CA ASP A 330 10.71 -41.82 -30.78
C ASP A 330 10.08 -40.55 -31.37
N LEU A 331 10.88 -39.75 -32.09
CA LEU A 331 10.40 -38.58 -32.81
C LEU A 331 9.37 -38.96 -33.88
N SER A 332 9.67 -39.99 -34.68
CA SER A 332 8.77 -40.49 -35.73
C SER A 332 7.41 -40.93 -35.18
N ILE A 333 7.41 -41.69 -34.06
CA ILE A 333 6.19 -42.16 -33.40
C ILE A 333 5.34 -40.98 -32.89
N LYS A 334 5.98 -39.99 -32.24
CA LYS A 334 5.27 -38.83 -31.67
C LYS A 334 4.73 -37.91 -32.76
N ARG A 335 5.47 -37.74 -33.87
CA ARG A 335 5.00 -37.01 -35.07
C ARG A 335 3.74 -37.65 -35.66
N LYS A 336 3.75 -38.97 -35.89
CA LYS A 336 2.58 -39.72 -36.41
C LYS A 336 1.36 -39.58 -35.50
N LYS A 337 1.54 -39.71 -34.19
CA LYS A 337 0.44 -39.51 -33.22
C LYS A 337 -0.14 -38.10 -33.29
N TRP A 338 0.70 -37.07 -33.43
CA TRP A 338 0.22 -35.69 -33.57
C TRP A 338 -0.55 -35.48 -34.87
N GLN A 339 -0.06 -36.05 -35.97
CA GLN A 339 -0.72 -36.02 -37.28
C GLN A 339 -2.08 -36.73 -37.27
N GLN A 340 -2.27 -37.77 -36.46
CA GLN A 340 -3.55 -38.47 -36.30
C GLN A 340 -4.54 -37.70 -35.40
N LEU A 341 -4.05 -37.06 -34.34
CA LEU A 341 -4.89 -36.35 -33.38
C LEU A 341 -5.50 -35.07 -33.94
N VAL A 342 -4.79 -34.35 -34.80
CA VAL A 342 -5.25 -33.04 -35.29
C VAL A 342 -6.50 -33.14 -36.20
N PRO A 343 -6.59 -34.07 -37.15
CA PRO A 343 -7.83 -34.36 -37.87
C PRO A 343 -8.92 -34.92 -36.96
N LEU A 344 -8.58 -35.85 -36.05
CA LEU A 344 -9.55 -36.48 -35.14
C LEU A 344 -10.32 -35.46 -34.29
N TYR A 345 -9.62 -34.45 -33.77
CA TYR A 345 -10.22 -33.38 -32.96
C TYR A 345 -10.62 -32.15 -33.77
N GLN A 346 -10.64 -32.23 -35.10
CA GLN A 346 -11.04 -31.13 -36.00
C GLN A 346 -10.29 -29.81 -35.74
N GLY A 347 -8.98 -29.90 -35.48
CA GLY A 347 -8.10 -28.74 -35.41
C GLY A 347 -7.07 -28.77 -34.28
N ILE A 348 -5.99 -28.02 -34.49
CA ILE A 348 -4.79 -27.99 -33.63
C ILE A 348 -5.13 -27.60 -32.18
N LYS A 349 -6.07 -26.67 -31.98
CA LYS A 349 -6.46 -26.20 -30.64
C LYS A 349 -7.20 -27.28 -29.86
N ALA A 350 -8.15 -27.94 -30.51
CA ALA A 350 -8.94 -29.01 -29.90
C ALA A 350 -8.08 -30.25 -29.65
N ALA A 351 -7.19 -30.60 -30.59
CA ALA A 351 -6.20 -31.67 -30.41
C ALA A 351 -5.26 -31.38 -29.23
N ARG A 352 -4.80 -30.14 -29.03
CA ARG A 352 -4.00 -29.77 -27.85
C ARG A 352 -4.77 -29.87 -26.53
N GLN A 353 -6.09 -29.68 -26.56
CA GLN A 353 -6.94 -29.71 -25.38
C GLN A 353 -7.47 -31.12 -25.05
N SER A 354 -7.17 -32.12 -25.90
CA SER A 354 -7.49 -33.51 -25.61
C SER A 354 -6.59 -34.08 -24.52
N LEU A 355 -7.07 -35.18 -23.90
CA LEU A 355 -6.43 -35.85 -22.77
C LEU A 355 -4.96 -36.23 -23.07
N GLU A 356 -4.67 -36.67 -24.30
CA GLU A 356 -3.33 -37.09 -24.72
C GLU A 356 -2.56 -36.03 -25.51
N GLY A 357 -3.28 -35.13 -26.21
CA GLY A 357 -2.66 -34.18 -27.11
C GLY A 357 -1.95 -33.01 -26.41
N GLY A 358 -2.36 -32.64 -25.19
CA GLY A 358 -1.67 -31.61 -24.42
C GLY A 358 -0.24 -32.03 -24.02
N ALA A 359 -0.08 -33.27 -23.56
CA ALA A 359 1.22 -33.84 -23.20
C ALA A 359 2.09 -34.07 -24.44
N LEU A 360 1.50 -34.58 -25.53
CA LEU A 360 2.19 -34.82 -26.79
C LEU A 360 2.70 -33.52 -27.45
N TYR A 361 1.86 -32.48 -27.48
CA TYR A 361 2.24 -31.15 -27.97
C TYR A 361 3.40 -30.57 -27.16
N ALA A 362 3.33 -30.63 -25.83
CA ALA A 362 4.38 -30.13 -24.96
C ALA A 362 5.70 -30.88 -25.12
N TRP A 363 5.64 -32.18 -25.41
CA TRP A 363 6.83 -33.00 -25.70
C TRP A 363 7.45 -32.63 -27.05
N LEU A 364 6.65 -32.61 -28.13
CA LEU A 364 7.13 -32.24 -29.47
C LEU A 364 7.65 -30.80 -29.52
N TYR A 365 7.06 -29.87 -28.76
CA TYR A 365 7.55 -28.50 -28.69
C TYR A 365 8.94 -28.39 -28.04
N ARG A 366 9.30 -29.29 -27.12
CA ARG A 366 10.59 -29.29 -26.43
C ARG A 366 11.68 -30.03 -27.22
N HIS A 367 11.30 -31.08 -27.93
CA HIS A 367 12.24 -31.99 -28.58
C HIS A 367 12.29 -31.84 -30.12
N ASP A 368 11.29 -31.21 -30.73
CA ASP A 368 11.16 -31.10 -32.20
C ASP A 368 10.30 -29.90 -32.63
N ARG A 369 10.66 -28.73 -32.10
CA ARG A 369 9.92 -27.48 -32.28
C ARG A 369 9.79 -27.08 -33.75
N GLY A 370 10.86 -27.27 -34.52
CA GLY A 370 10.91 -26.87 -35.93
C GLY A 370 9.84 -27.57 -36.76
N TRP A 371 9.76 -28.90 -36.65
CA TRP A 371 8.73 -29.69 -37.32
C TRP A 371 7.32 -29.33 -36.84
N LEU A 372 7.10 -29.23 -35.52
CA LEU A 372 5.77 -28.98 -34.95
C LEU A 372 5.20 -27.62 -35.38
N VAL A 373 6.04 -26.58 -35.40
CA VAL A 373 5.61 -25.23 -35.82
C VAL A 373 5.28 -25.22 -37.30
N HIS A 374 6.14 -25.82 -38.14
CA HIS A 374 5.94 -25.89 -39.59
C HIS A 374 4.65 -26.65 -39.94
N TRP A 375 4.45 -27.83 -39.35
CA TRP A 375 3.26 -28.65 -39.62
C TRP A 375 1.97 -27.96 -39.16
N ASN A 376 1.96 -27.35 -37.96
CA ASN A 376 0.80 -26.63 -37.44
C ASN A 376 0.46 -25.38 -38.29
N GLN A 377 1.45 -24.74 -38.90
CA GLN A 377 1.24 -23.59 -39.76
C GLN A 377 0.52 -23.98 -41.07
N GLN A 378 0.83 -25.15 -41.61
CA GLN A 378 0.19 -25.70 -42.81
C GLN A 378 -1.25 -26.21 -42.56
N HIS A 379 -1.59 -26.54 -41.31
CA HIS A 379 -2.90 -27.13 -40.94
C HIS A 379 -3.75 -26.17 -40.09
N LYS A 380 -3.51 -24.87 -40.22
CA LYS A 380 -4.28 -23.81 -39.55
C LYS A 380 -5.58 -23.59 -40.32
N GLN A 381 -6.72 -23.87 -39.70
CA GLN A 381 -8.02 -23.52 -40.28
C GLN A 381 -8.14 -21.99 -40.42
N GLU A 382 -8.59 -21.53 -41.59
CA GLU A 382 -8.97 -20.15 -41.82
C GLU A 382 -10.17 -19.78 -40.94
N ARG A 383 -10.01 -18.73 -40.12
CA ARG A 383 -11.11 -18.18 -39.33
C ARG A 383 -11.74 -17.02 -40.08
N LEU A 384 -13.03 -17.11 -40.35
CA LEU A 384 -13.86 -15.93 -40.61
C LEU A 384 -13.84 -15.03 -39.36
N ALA A 385 -13.59 -13.72 -39.56
CA ALA A 385 -13.49 -12.77 -38.47
C ALA A 385 -14.84 -12.65 -37.72
N PRO A 386 -14.86 -12.70 -36.36
CA PRO A 386 -16.11 -12.54 -35.62
C PRO A 386 -16.61 -11.09 -35.69
N ALA A 387 -17.93 -10.92 -35.75
CA ALA A 387 -18.59 -9.61 -35.80
C ALA A 387 -18.26 -8.75 -34.56
N PRO A 388 -18.21 -7.40 -34.71
CA PRO A 388 -17.92 -6.49 -33.61
C PRO A 388 -18.94 -6.63 -32.47
N ARG A 389 -18.44 -6.92 -31.27
CA ARG A 389 -19.23 -7.32 -30.09
C ARG A 389 -19.98 -6.18 -29.39
N VAL A 390 -19.76 -4.92 -29.80
CA VAL A 390 -20.32 -3.73 -29.13
C VAL A 390 -20.69 -2.66 -30.17
N ASP A 391 -21.97 -2.30 -30.22
CA ASP A 391 -22.48 -1.16 -30.99
C ASP A 391 -22.32 0.13 -30.16
N TRP A 392 -21.32 0.93 -30.50
CA TRP A 392 -21.02 2.19 -29.81
C TRP A 392 -22.06 3.27 -30.11
N ASN A 393 -22.68 3.28 -31.29
CA ASN A 393 -23.68 4.28 -31.68
C ASN A 393 -24.98 4.09 -30.88
N GLN A 394 -25.41 2.85 -30.71
CA GLN A 394 -26.57 2.54 -29.87
C GLN A 394 -26.32 2.93 -28.42
N ARG A 395 -25.11 2.64 -27.91
CA ARG A 395 -24.71 2.96 -26.53
C ARG A 395 -24.65 4.47 -26.27
N ASP A 396 -24.13 5.23 -27.23
CA ASP A 396 -24.06 6.70 -27.18
C ASP A 396 -25.46 7.34 -27.08
N ARG A 397 -26.40 6.89 -27.93
CA ARG A 397 -27.80 7.35 -27.92
C ARG A 397 -28.51 7.04 -26.60
N ILE A 398 -28.32 5.84 -26.04
CA ILE A 398 -28.95 5.46 -24.77
C ILE A 398 -28.40 6.31 -23.61
N ALA A 399 -27.08 6.48 -23.56
CA ALA A 399 -26.43 7.25 -22.51
C ALA A 399 -26.85 8.73 -22.52
N VAL A 400 -26.96 9.37 -23.69
CA VAL A 400 -27.44 10.76 -23.78
C VAL A 400 -28.88 10.91 -23.31
N ARG A 401 -29.78 9.99 -23.65
CA ARG A 401 -31.16 10.04 -23.15
C ARG A 401 -31.21 9.95 -21.62
N GLN A 402 -30.33 9.17 -21.01
CA GLN A 402 -30.23 9.08 -19.55
C GLN A 402 -29.69 10.38 -18.95
N LEU A 403 -28.63 10.96 -19.54
CA LEU A 403 -28.09 12.26 -19.11
C LEU A 403 -29.12 13.37 -19.19
N LEU A 404 -29.86 13.50 -20.30
CA LEU A 404 -30.87 14.54 -20.47
C LEU A 404 -32.02 14.43 -19.46
N ARG A 405 -32.40 13.21 -19.03
CA ARG A 405 -33.39 13.02 -17.95
C ARG A 405 -32.86 13.48 -16.61
N ILE A 406 -31.58 13.27 -16.33
CA ILE A 406 -30.93 13.76 -15.12
C ILE A 406 -30.88 15.29 -15.15
N ILE A 407 -30.41 15.87 -16.26
CA ILE A 407 -30.33 17.33 -16.45
C ILE A 407 -31.71 17.99 -16.25
N LYS A 408 -32.76 17.47 -16.89
CA LYS A 408 -34.13 17.99 -16.73
C LYS A 408 -34.63 17.93 -15.28
N ARG A 409 -34.18 16.94 -14.50
CA ARG A 409 -34.53 16.86 -13.07
C ARG A 409 -33.82 17.94 -12.25
N LEU A 410 -32.59 18.27 -12.61
CA LEU A 410 -31.81 19.32 -11.95
C LEU A 410 -32.42 20.70 -12.19
N ASP A 411 -33.01 20.96 -13.36
CA ASP A 411 -33.71 22.23 -13.63
C ASP A 411 -34.87 22.50 -12.65
N SER A 412 -35.40 21.46 -11.97
CA SER A 412 -36.50 21.58 -11.02
C SER A 412 -36.08 21.91 -9.59
N SER A 413 -34.78 21.88 -9.28
CA SER A 413 -34.28 22.18 -7.93
C SER A 413 -32.90 22.79 -7.99
N LEU A 414 -32.71 23.90 -7.28
CA LEU A 414 -31.38 24.48 -7.13
C LEU A 414 -30.53 23.70 -6.12
N GLU A 415 -31.08 22.72 -5.39
CA GLU A 415 -30.41 21.99 -4.31
C GLU A 415 -29.67 20.73 -4.79
N HIS A 416 -28.51 20.93 -5.42
CA HIS A 416 -27.62 19.83 -5.74
C HIS A 416 -26.14 20.25 -5.77
N PRO A 417 -25.20 19.30 -5.58
CA PRO A 417 -23.78 19.53 -5.82
C PRO A 417 -23.51 20.05 -7.23
N ARG A 418 -22.35 20.66 -7.45
CA ARG A 418 -21.96 21.14 -8.78
C ARG A 418 -22.06 20.03 -9.82
N ALA A 419 -22.87 20.25 -10.87
CA ALA A 419 -23.14 19.25 -11.89
C ALA A 419 -21.99 19.17 -12.92
N THR A 420 -20.81 18.71 -12.47
CA THR A 420 -19.65 18.49 -13.34
C THR A 420 -19.85 17.28 -14.27
N ALA A 421 -19.11 17.20 -15.38
CA ALA A 421 -19.16 16.06 -16.30
C ALA A 421 -18.98 14.70 -15.58
N ASN A 422 -18.02 14.64 -14.64
CA ASN A 422 -17.78 13.44 -13.83
C ASN A 422 -18.93 13.14 -12.86
N TRP A 423 -19.55 14.17 -12.28
CA TRP A 423 -20.69 13.99 -11.40
C TRP A 423 -21.92 13.49 -12.17
N LEU A 424 -22.22 14.06 -13.34
CA LEU A 424 -23.29 13.65 -14.23
C LEU A 424 -23.12 12.20 -14.69
N LEU A 425 -21.90 11.81 -15.09
CA LEU A 425 -21.61 10.43 -15.47
C LEU A 425 -21.80 9.44 -14.31
N LYS A 426 -21.44 9.82 -13.07
CA LYS A 426 -21.64 8.99 -11.87
C LYS A 426 -23.11 8.71 -11.53
N GLN A 427 -24.04 9.53 -12.04
CA GLN A 427 -25.48 9.29 -11.87
C GLN A 427 -26.03 8.16 -12.77
N ILE A 428 -25.20 7.60 -13.66
CA ILE A 428 -25.58 6.53 -14.59
C ILE A 428 -24.86 5.24 -14.21
N ALA A 429 -25.58 4.11 -14.21
CA ALA A 429 -25.07 2.78 -13.82
C ALA A 429 -23.78 2.33 -14.55
N ASN A 430 -23.48 2.90 -15.71
CA ASN A 430 -22.29 2.60 -16.52
C ASN A 430 -21.33 3.79 -16.69
N GLY A 431 -21.46 4.84 -15.87
CA GLY A 431 -20.73 6.11 -15.99
C GLY A 431 -19.22 5.97 -16.13
N THR A 432 -18.60 5.12 -15.32
CA THR A 432 -17.14 4.88 -15.35
C THR A 432 -16.68 4.25 -16.66
N SER A 433 -17.50 3.39 -17.27
CA SER A 433 -17.20 2.78 -18.57
C SER A 433 -17.35 3.78 -19.71
N LEU A 434 -18.37 4.64 -19.64
CA LEU A 434 -18.59 5.72 -20.61
C LEU A 434 -17.45 6.75 -20.54
N ALA A 435 -17.05 7.17 -19.33
CA ALA A 435 -15.94 8.09 -19.10
C ALA A 435 -14.64 7.62 -19.77
N LYS A 436 -14.31 6.32 -19.65
CA LYS A 436 -13.11 5.72 -20.25
C LYS A 436 -13.16 5.60 -21.77
N ASN A 437 -14.34 5.68 -22.38
CA ASN A 437 -14.55 5.52 -23.81
C ASN A 437 -15.20 6.75 -24.46
N LEU A 438 -15.09 7.93 -23.86
CA LEU A 438 -15.71 9.18 -24.37
C LEU A 438 -15.32 9.49 -25.82
N GLN A 439 -14.12 9.13 -26.25
CA GLN A 439 -13.65 9.28 -27.64
C GLN A 439 -14.52 8.52 -28.65
N LYS A 440 -15.30 7.51 -28.21
CA LYS A 440 -16.20 6.71 -29.04
C LYS A 440 -17.68 7.09 -28.86
N LEU A 441 -17.96 8.14 -28.10
CA LEU A 441 -19.30 8.54 -27.65
C LEU A 441 -19.51 10.06 -27.89
N PRO A 442 -19.55 10.51 -29.16
CA PRO A 442 -19.61 11.94 -29.50
C PRO A 442 -20.85 12.65 -28.95
N LEU A 443 -22.01 11.99 -28.89
CA LEU A 443 -23.23 12.61 -28.37
C LEU A 443 -23.14 12.82 -26.85
N VAL A 444 -22.60 11.84 -26.11
CA VAL A 444 -22.32 11.99 -24.67
C VAL A 444 -21.31 13.10 -24.43
N ALA A 445 -20.22 13.15 -25.21
CA ALA A 445 -19.22 14.20 -25.07
C ALA A 445 -19.81 15.60 -25.26
N PHE A 446 -20.62 15.79 -26.31
CA PHE A 446 -21.30 17.06 -26.58
C PHE A 446 -22.30 17.43 -25.47
N CYS A 447 -23.10 16.45 -25.01
CA CYS A 447 -24.06 16.66 -23.92
C CYS A 447 -23.35 17.11 -22.64
N LEU A 448 -22.24 16.46 -22.26
CA LEU A 448 -21.49 16.84 -21.07
C LEU A 448 -20.85 18.22 -21.25
N GLN A 449 -20.32 18.56 -22.42
CA GLN A 449 -19.77 19.89 -22.67
C GLN A 449 -20.84 20.99 -22.55
N ARG A 450 -22.07 20.73 -23.02
CA ARG A 450 -23.15 21.72 -23.03
C ARG A 450 -23.81 21.97 -21.68
N TYR A 451 -23.89 20.93 -20.84
CA TYR A 451 -24.70 20.93 -19.61
C TYR A 451 -23.88 20.74 -18.32
N SER A 452 -22.54 20.59 -18.41
CA SER A 452 -21.71 20.63 -17.21
C SER A 452 -21.66 22.04 -16.65
N GLU A 453 -21.92 22.15 -15.35
CA GLU A 453 -21.94 23.42 -14.66
C GLU A 453 -20.52 23.99 -14.50
N SER A 454 -20.32 25.24 -14.93
CA SER A 454 -19.06 25.97 -14.74
C SER A 454 -18.83 26.31 -13.26
N VAL A 455 -17.67 26.89 -12.92
CA VAL A 455 -17.43 27.32 -11.51
C VAL A 455 -18.32 28.53 -11.24
N GLU A 456 -18.38 29.42 -12.22
CA GLU A 456 -19.11 30.68 -12.27
C GLU A 456 -20.61 30.43 -12.05
N ASP A 457 -21.22 29.57 -12.87
CA ASP A 457 -22.66 29.23 -12.79
C ASP A 457 -23.00 28.60 -11.43
N TYR A 458 -22.10 27.76 -10.91
CA TYR A 458 -22.31 27.12 -9.61
C TYR A 458 -22.29 28.12 -8.45
N GLN A 459 -21.39 29.10 -8.51
CA GLN A 459 -21.33 30.17 -7.52
C GLN A 459 -22.56 31.08 -7.61
N ILE A 460 -22.96 31.47 -8.83
CA ILE A 460 -24.19 32.24 -9.09
C ILE A 460 -25.41 31.50 -8.51
N ARG A 461 -25.57 30.21 -8.81
CA ARG A 461 -26.68 29.41 -8.29
C ARG A 461 -26.73 29.38 -6.76
N ARG A 462 -25.58 29.25 -6.08
CA ARG A 462 -25.52 29.28 -4.61
C ARG A 462 -25.86 30.64 -4.02
N ILE A 463 -25.50 31.72 -4.71
CA ILE A 463 -25.93 33.08 -4.35
C ILE A 463 -27.45 33.20 -4.51
N SER A 464 -28.02 32.72 -5.63
CA SER A 464 -29.48 32.69 -5.85
C SER A 464 -30.23 31.87 -4.81
N GLN A 465 -29.68 30.73 -4.37
CA GLN A 465 -30.27 29.94 -3.29
C GLN A 465 -30.29 30.73 -1.96
N ALA A 466 -29.17 31.38 -1.63
CA ALA A 466 -29.07 32.18 -0.43
C ALA A 466 -30.02 33.39 -0.44
N SER A 467 -30.19 34.05 -1.60
CA SER A 467 -31.09 35.19 -1.73
C SER A 467 -32.56 34.78 -1.67
N ILE A 468 -32.97 33.71 -2.35
CA ILE A 468 -34.34 33.17 -2.28
C ILE A 468 -34.68 32.80 -0.83
N LYS A 469 -33.76 32.13 -0.14
CA LYS A 469 -33.93 31.76 1.27
C LYS A 469 -34.15 33.00 2.15
N PHE A 470 -33.33 34.02 2.02
CA PHE A 470 -33.44 35.23 2.83
C PHE A 470 -34.70 36.05 2.51
N LYS A 471 -35.12 36.12 1.25
CA LYS A 471 -36.41 36.73 0.88
C LYS A 471 -37.59 35.99 1.51
N GLN A 472 -37.56 34.66 1.56
CA GLN A 472 -38.58 33.85 2.23
C GLN A 472 -38.59 34.04 3.76
N GLU A 473 -37.42 34.26 4.36
CA GLU A 473 -37.24 34.46 5.80
C GLU A 473 -37.42 35.93 6.25
N GLY A 474 -37.67 36.87 5.33
CA GLY A 474 -37.80 38.31 5.62
C GLY A 474 -36.49 38.96 6.09
N VAL A 475 -35.34 38.42 5.68
CA VAL A 475 -34.01 38.86 6.11
C VAL A 475 -33.39 39.78 5.04
N GLU A 476 -32.91 40.95 5.46
CA GLU A 476 -32.21 41.93 4.60
C GLU A 476 -31.02 41.32 3.85
N LEU A 477 -30.95 41.53 2.54
CA LEU A 477 -29.92 41.01 1.64
C LEU A 477 -28.60 41.78 1.72
N ARG A 478 -27.85 41.59 2.82
CA ARG A 478 -26.49 42.12 2.92
C ARG A 478 -25.44 41.21 2.27
N ARG A 479 -24.52 41.81 1.51
CA ARG A 479 -23.40 41.15 0.82
C ARG A 479 -22.66 40.10 1.66
N TRP A 480 -22.24 40.44 2.87
CA TRP A 480 -21.47 39.53 3.73
C TRP A 480 -22.31 38.32 4.20
N ARG A 481 -23.62 38.49 4.33
CA ARG A 481 -24.56 37.47 4.78
C ARG A 481 -24.86 36.47 3.66
N LEU A 482 -25.03 36.97 2.44
CA LEU A 482 -25.15 36.16 1.22
C LEU A 482 -23.91 35.32 0.98
N LEU A 483 -22.71 35.90 1.05
CA LEU A 483 -21.45 35.14 0.92
C LEU A 483 -21.34 34.02 1.97
N ARG A 484 -21.69 34.30 3.22
CA ARG A 484 -21.65 33.31 4.31
C ARG A 484 -22.65 32.17 4.06
N SER A 485 -23.89 32.48 3.70
CA SER A 485 -24.95 31.50 3.43
C SER A 485 -24.66 30.66 2.19
N ALA A 486 -24.25 31.32 1.10
CA ALA A 486 -23.78 30.67 -0.12
C ALA A 486 -22.44 29.94 0.07
N THR A 487 -21.82 30.01 1.26
CA THR A 487 -20.53 29.36 1.59
C THR A 487 -19.43 29.68 0.58
N LEU A 488 -19.31 30.97 0.24
CA LEU A 488 -18.33 31.57 -0.66
C LEU A 488 -17.38 32.50 0.12
N SER A 489 -16.10 32.55 -0.30
CA SER A 489 -15.11 33.49 0.25
C SER A 489 -14.83 34.62 -0.73
N LYS A 490 -14.39 35.77 -0.21
CA LYS A 490 -14.07 36.96 -1.03
C LYS A 490 -12.91 36.71 -2.00
N GLU A 491 -12.01 35.79 -1.67
CA GLU A 491 -10.80 35.48 -2.43
C GLU A 491 -11.04 34.46 -3.56
N ARG A 492 -12.16 33.72 -3.51
CA ARG A 492 -12.45 32.60 -4.44
C ARG A 492 -13.70 32.80 -5.28
N ILE A 493 -14.40 33.92 -5.11
CA ILE A 493 -15.55 34.28 -5.93
C ILE A 493 -15.06 34.65 -7.35
N THR A 494 -15.73 34.13 -8.38
CA THR A 494 -15.42 34.49 -9.77
C THR A 494 -15.94 35.88 -10.10
N LYS A 495 -15.42 36.49 -11.16
CA LYS A 495 -15.82 37.85 -11.55
C LYS A 495 -17.31 37.93 -11.88
N GLU A 496 -17.84 36.93 -12.55
CA GLU A 496 -19.24 36.81 -12.96
C GLU A 496 -20.16 36.67 -11.74
N ALA A 497 -19.78 35.80 -10.79
CA ALA A 497 -20.52 35.64 -9.54
C ALA A 497 -20.44 36.89 -8.66
N GLN A 498 -19.33 37.63 -8.73
CA GLN A 498 -19.14 38.88 -8.01
C GLN A 498 -20.05 40.00 -8.53
N VAL A 499 -20.18 40.15 -9.86
CA VAL A 499 -21.14 41.08 -10.49
C VAL A 499 -22.57 40.69 -10.14
N PHE A 500 -22.92 39.41 -10.22
CA PHE A 500 -24.25 38.93 -9.86
C PHE A 500 -24.58 39.19 -8.38
N LEU A 501 -23.63 38.98 -7.48
CA LEU A 501 -23.81 39.28 -6.06
C LEU A 501 -24.10 40.77 -5.80
N GLU A 502 -23.45 41.67 -6.54
CA GLU A 502 -23.67 43.11 -6.44
C GLU A 502 -25.08 43.49 -6.89
N MET A 503 -25.53 42.99 -8.03
CA MET A 503 -26.90 43.19 -8.52
C MET A 503 -27.95 42.74 -7.49
N VAL A 504 -27.77 41.55 -6.89
CA VAL A 504 -28.71 41.00 -5.90
C VAL A 504 -28.74 41.82 -4.60
N CYS A 505 -27.67 42.56 -4.28
CA CYS A 505 -27.60 43.43 -3.10
C CYS A 505 -28.11 44.86 -3.37
N GLU A 506 -28.25 45.28 -4.63
CA GLU A 506 -28.71 46.62 -5.03
C GLU A 506 -30.23 46.68 -5.30
N GLU A 507 -30.89 45.52 -5.49
CA GLU A 507 -32.35 45.41 -5.70
C GLU A 507 -33.20 45.35 -4.40
N ASP A 508 -32.57 45.45 -3.24
CA ASP A 508 -33.15 45.44 -1.88
C ASP A 508 -32.86 46.77 -1.18
#